data_AF-A0A452T4S3-F1
#
_entry.id   AF-A0A452T4S3-F1
#
_cell.length_a   1.000
_cell.length_b   1.000
_cell.length_c   1.000
_cell.angle_alpha   90.00
_cell.angle_beta   90.00
_cell.angle_gamma   90.00
#
_symmetry.space_group_name_H-M   'P 1'
#
loop_
_entity.id
_entity.type
_entity.pdbx_description
1 polymer ?
#
loop_
_entity_poly.entity_id
_entity_poly.type
_entity_poly.pdbx_seq_one_letter_code
_entity_poly.pdbx_strand_id
1 'polypeptide(L)'
;MKRIPTAEEREREAKKLRLLEELEDTWLPYLTPKDDEFYQQWQLKYPKLILREAGSMPEALHKEVQEAFLTLHKHGCFFRDLVRIQGKDLLTPVSRVLIGNPGCTYKYLNTRLFTVPWPVKGASPKYDEAGVAAACQTFLRLNDHLQMETLQALEELACKEKSNIDAVPVCIGPDFPRVGMGSFDGQDELDMKNRAAYNVTLLNFMDPQKMPYLKEEPYFGMGKMAVSWHHDENLVERSAVAVYNYSCEGPEEESEDDPQLEGRDPDTWHVGFKISWDIETPGLAIPLHQGDCYFMLDDLNATHQHCVLAGLPPRFSSTHRVAECSTGTLDYILQRCQLALQNVRNEADNGDVSLKSFEPAVLKQGEEIHNEVEFEWLRQYWFQGNRYRKCTDWWCQPITQLEDLWKKMEGMTNAVLHEARREGVPVEQRNEILTAILASLTTRQNLRREWHARITTAEH
;
A
#
# COMPACT_ATOMS: atom_id res chain seq x y z
N MET A 1 24.03 -7.78 -6.51
CA MET A 1 24.37 -6.43 -5.98
C MET A 1 23.22 -6.05 -5.07
N LYS A 2 23.46 -5.73 -3.79
CA LYS A 2 22.37 -5.37 -2.87
C LYS A 2 21.61 -4.18 -3.46
N ARG A 3 20.27 -4.16 -3.42
CA ARG A 3 19.47 -2.98 -3.77
C ARG A 3 20.10 -1.80 -3.05
N ILE A 4 20.60 -0.84 -3.81
CA ILE A 4 21.18 0.37 -3.27
C ILE A 4 19.98 1.17 -2.72
N PRO A 5 19.88 1.40 -1.40
CA PRO A 5 18.78 2.17 -0.87
C PRO A 5 18.82 3.57 -1.50
N THR A 6 17.65 4.13 -1.78
CA THR A 6 17.54 5.48 -2.32
C THR A 6 18.20 6.47 -1.35
N ALA A 7 18.56 7.67 -1.84
CA ALA A 7 19.14 8.69 -0.96
C ALA A 7 18.20 8.99 0.23
N GLU A 8 16.90 9.06 -0.04
CA GLU A 8 15.86 9.24 0.97
C GLU A 8 15.78 8.07 1.97
N GLU A 9 15.82 6.81 1.51
CA GLU A 9 15.80 5.64 2.40
C GLU A 9 17.00 5.66 3.36
N ARG A 10 18.20 6.03 2.87
CA ARG A 10 19.39 6.14 3.72
C ARG A 10 19.30 7.30 4.70
N GLU A 11 18.75 8.44 4.28
CA GLU A 11 18.56 9.58 5.16
C GLU A 11 17.57 9.24 6.29
N ARG A 12 16.44 8.60 5.94
CA ARG A 12 15.44 8.11 6.91
C ARG A 12 16.04 7.10 7.88
N GLU A 13 16.83 6.15 7.39
CA GLU A 13 17.51 5.18 8.25
C GLU A 13 18.55 5.83 9.17
N ALA A 14 19.32 6.78 8.67
CA ALA A 14 20.27 7.54 9.47
C ALA A 14 19.56 8.37 10.55
N LYS A 15 18.44 9.02 10.23
CA LYS A 15 17.61 9.71 11.24
C LYS A 15 17.08 8.73 12.28
N LYS A 16 16.57 7.57 11.86
CA LYS A 16 16.09 6.53 12.79
C LYS A 16 17.18 6.07 13.76
N LEU A 17 18.38 5.78 13.25
CA LEU A 17 19.49 5.31 14.08
C LEU A 17 19.92 6.38 15.08
N ARG A 18 20.00 7.65 14.67
CA ARG A 18 20.29 8.77 15.59
C ARG A 18 19.26 8.89 16.70
N LEU A 19 17.97 8.80 16.37
CA LEU A 19 16.90 8.88 17.38
C LEU A 19 16.98 7.71 18.37
N LEU A 20 17.32 6.50 17.91
CA LEU A 20 17.54 5.36 18.80
C LEU A 20 18.79 5.52 19.67
N GLU A 21 19.87 6.11 19.13
CA GLU A 21 21.07 6.43 19.90
C GLU A 21 20.79 7.50 20.97
N GLU A 22 19.98 8.51 20.65
CA GLU A 22 19.59 9.58 21.59
C GLU A 22 18.71 9.09 22.74
N LEU A 23 17.92 8.03 22.51
CA LEU A 23 17.05 7.44 23.54
C LEU A 23 17.78 6.51 24.51
N GLU A 24 18.94 5.95 24.12
CA GLU A 24 19.68 4.95 24.91
C GLU A 24 18.75 3.84 25.48
N ASP A 25 18.69 3.70 26.81
CA ASP A 25 17.82 2.75 27.53
C ASP A 25 16.54 3.41 28.09
N THR A 26 16.19 4.63 27.63
CA THR A 26 15.01 5.39 28.08
C THR A 26 13.86 5.34 27.07
N TRP A 27 12.64 5.54 27.55
CA TRP A 27 11.43 5.59 26.72
C TRP A 27 10.84 7.00 26.69
N LEU A 28 10.34 7.38 25.52
CA LEU A 28 9.50 8.55 25.35
C LEU A 28 8.12 8.32 25.97
N PRO A 29 7.47 9.36 26.50
CA PRO A 29 6.11 9.24 27.00
C PRO A 29 5.14 8.92 25.85
N TYR A 30 4.08 8.19 26.16
CA TYR A 30 2.91 8.08 25.30
C TYR A 30 1.64 8.27 26.11
N LEU A 31 0.56 8.64 25.41
CA LEU A 31 -0.74 8.90 26.01
C LEU A 31 -1.80 7.94 25.47
N THR A 32 -2.75 7.65 26.33
CA THR A 32 -3.95 6.85 26.11
C THR A 32 -5.17 7.63 26.61
N PRO A 33 -6.41 7.20 26.35
CA PRO A 33 -7.60 7.87 26.91
C PRO A 33 -7.65 7.95 28.44
N LYS A 34 -6.81 7.19 29.16
CA LYS A 34 -6.69 7.26 30.63
C LYS A 34 -5.93 8.51 31.11
N ASP A 35 -5.16 9.15 30.23
CA ASP A 35 -4.31 10.28 30.56
C ASP A 35 -5.04 11.61 30.31
N ASP A 36 -5.05 12.51 31.30
CA ASP A 36 -5.79 13.79 31.24
C ASP A 36 -5.41 14.65 30.01
N GLU A 37 -4.15 14.58 29.57
CA GLU A 37 -3.61 15.38 28.46
C GLU A 37 -3.93 14.79 27.07
N PHE A 38 -4.44 13.56 27.00
CA PHE A 38 -4.59 12.80 25.76
C PHE A 38 -5.41 13.53 24.69
N TYR A 39 -6.60 14.01 25.05
CA TYR A 39 -7.50 14.66 24.09
C TYR A 39 -6.96 16.02 23.63
N GLN A 40 -6.30 16.77 24.52
CA GLN A 40 -5.64 18.01 24.16
C GLN A 40 -4.48 17.76 23.18
N GLN A 41 -3.65 16.74 23.46
CA GLN A 41 -2.55 16.35 22.60
C GLN A 41 -3.03 15.88 21.24
N TRP A 42 -4.09 15.07 21.19
CA TRP A 42 -4.72 14.64 19.94
C TRP A 42 -5.14 15.86 19.12
N GLN A 43 -5.89 16.79 19.71
CA GLN A 43 -6.39 17.96 19.00
C GLN A 43 -5.26 18.87 18.47
N LEU A 44 -4.16 19.02 19.22
CA LEU A 44 -3.07 19.93 18.85
C LEU A 44 -2.04 19.31 17.90
N LYS A 45 -1.71 18.03 18.09
CA LYS A 45 -0.59 17.37 17.40
C LYS A 45 -1.03 16.31 16.40
N TYR A 46 -2.23 15.75 16.57
CA TYR A 46 -2.79 14.70 15.71
C TYR A 46 -4.19 15.05 15.13
N PRO A 47 -4.50 16.32 14.75
CA PRO A 47 -5.87 16.73 14.40
C PRO A 47 -6.43 16.06 13.14
N LYS A 48 -5.55 15.53 12.28
CA LYS A 48 -5.90 14.85 11.03
C LYS A 48 -6.14 13.34 11.22
N LEU A 49 -6.04 12.86 12.46
CA LEU A 49 -6.45 11.53 12.87
C LEU A 49 -7.88 11.60 13.41
N ILE A 50 -8.77 10.80 12.86
CA ILE A 50 -10.17 10.73 13.30
C ILE A 50 -10.48 9.32 13.75
N LEU A 51 -11.19 9.21 14.88
CA LEU A 51 -11.82 7.97 15.34
C LEU A 51 -13.34 8.10 15.19
N ARG A 52 -13.95 7.03 14.70
CA ARG A 52 -15.39 6.81 14.63
C ARG A 52 -15.64 5.48 15.32
N GLU A 53 -16.15 5.55 16.54
CA GLU A 53 -16.44 4.36 17.34
C GLU A 53 -17.52 3.51 16.67
N ALA A 54 -17.59 2.22 17.00
CA ALA A 54 -18.52 1.27 16.39
C ALA A 54 -19.97 1.75 16.32
N GLY A 55 -20.44 2.54 17.30
CA GLY A 55 -21.79 3.10 17.33
C GLY A 55 -22.14 4.05 16.18
N SER A 56 -21.16 4.58 15.44
CA SER A 56 -21.43 5.46 14.28
C SER A 56 -21.76 4.69 13.00
N MET A 57 -21.56 3.38 12.98
CA MET A 57 -21.72 2.53 11.81
C MET A 57 -23.02 1.70 11.91
N PRO A 58 -23.70 1.40 10.77
CA PRO A 58 -24.92 0.59 10.81
C PRO A 58 -24.64 -0.84 11.29
N GLU A 59 -25.40 -1.32 12.27
CA GLU A 59 -25.26 -2.68 12.84
C GLU A 59 -25.31 -3.79 11.76
N ALA A 60 -26.20 -3.63 10.77
CA ALA A 60 -26.28 -4.56 9.64
C ALA A 60 -24.96 -4.64 8.86
N LEU A 61 -24.27 -3.51 8.66
CA LEU A 61 -22.98 -3.48 7.96
C LEU A 61 -21.88 -4.12 8.81
N HIS A 62 -21.86 -3.91 10.14
CA HIS A 62 -20.92 -4.63 11.03
C HIS A 62 -21.03 -6.13 10.86
N LYS A 63 -22.25 -6.67 10.97
CA LYS A 63 -22.50 -8.10 10.87
C LYS A 63 -22.02 -8.66 9.54
N GLU A 64 -22.38 -8.01 8.43
CA GLU A 64 -21.97 -8.44 7.10
C GLU A 64 -20.44 -8.44 6.93
N VAL A 65 -19.77 -7.37 7.37
CA VAL A 65 -18.31 -7.23 7.24
C VAL A 65 -17.57 -8.25 8.11
N GLN A 66 -18.02 -8.47 9.34
CA GLN A 66 -17.44 -9.47 10.24
C GLN A 66 -17.61 -10.89 9.69
N GLU A 67 -18.81 -11.23 9.19
CA GLU A 67 -19.06 -12.51 8.50
C GLU A 67 -18.20 -12.65 7.24
N ALA A 68 -17.96 -11.57 6.49
CA ALA A 68 -17.09 -11.57 5.31
C ALA A 68 -15.63 -11.84 5.68
N PHE A 69 -15.09 -11.25 6.75
CA PHE A 69 -13.76 -11.57 7.27
C PHE A 69 -13.63 -13.05 7.62
N LEU A 70 -14.57 -13.57 8.40
CA LEU A 70 -14.57 -14.98 8.83
C LEU A 70 -14.71 -15.93 7.64
N THR A 71 -15.50 -15.55 6.63
CA THR A 71 -15.65 -16.31 5.39
C THR A 71 -14.33 -16.36 4.62
N LEU A 72 -13.65 -15.24 4.39
CA LEU A 72 -12.36 -15.22 3.71
C LEU A 72 -11.28 -15.99 4.49
N HIS A 73 -11.28 -15.90 5.82
CA HIS A 73 -10.38 -16.66 6.68
C HIS A 73 -10.64 -18.16 6.56
N LYS A 74 -11.90 -18.59 6.61
CA LYS A 74 -12.31 -20.01 6.47
C LYS A 74 -11.88 -20.62 5.13
N HIS A 75 -11.92 -19.85 4.05
CA HIS A 75 -11.47 -20.29 2.72
C HIS A 75 -9.96 -20.14 2.51
N GLY A 76 -9.21 -19.71 3.54
CA GLY A 76 -7.76 -19.62 3.48
C GLY A 76 -7.24 -18.54 2.52
N CYS A 77 -7.98 -17.44 2.38
CA CYS A 77 -7.64 -16.34 1.48
C CYS A 77 -6.55 -15.40 2.01
N PHE A 78 -6.18 -15.49 3.30
CA PHE A 78 -5.17 -14.66 3.93
C PHE A 78 -3.80 -15.34 3.90
N PHE A 79 -2.78 -14.61 3.46
CA PHE A 79 -1.41 -15.14 3.33
C PHE A 79 -0.40 -14.19 3.96
N ARG A 80 0.60 -14.73 4.64
CA ARG A 80 1.77 -13.94 5.03
C ARG A 80 2.56 -13.57 3.78
N ASP A 81 3.00 -12.33 3.70
CA ASP A 81 3.76 -11.83 2.56
C ASP A 81 5.25 -12.02 2.81
N LEU A 82 5.95 -12.61 1.85
CA LEU A 82 7.41 -12.66 1.86
C LEU A 82 7.95 -11.34 1.29
N VAL A 83 8.13 -10.36 2.16
CA VAL A 83 8.55 -9.00 1.81
C VAL A 83 10.06 -8.83 1.89
N ARG A 84 10.59 -7.74 1.33
CA ARG A 84 12.02 -7.40 1.42
C ARG A 84 12.22 -6.09 2.15
N ILE A 85 12.88 -6.15 3.30
CA ILE A 85 13.20 -4.98 4.14
C ILE A 85 14.72 -4.95 4.34
N GLN A 86 15.37 -3.84 3.99
CA GLN A 86 16.83 -3.66 4.12
C GLN A 86 17.63 -4.81 3.47
N GLY A 87 17.14 -5.34 2.35
CA GLY A 87 17.77 -6.44 1.61
C GLY A 87 17.63 -7.83 2.25
N LYS A 88 16.84 -7.98 3.32
CA LYS A 88 16.48 -9.26 3.92
C LYS A 88 15.05 -9.65 3.54
N ASP A 89 14.86 -10.91 3.20
CA ASP A 89 13.54 -11.48 2.96
C ASP A 89 12.92 -11.92 4.29
N LEU A 90 11.69 -11.45 4.56
CA LEU A 90 11.00 -11.65 5.83
C LEU A 90 9.54 -11.95 5.58
N LEU A 91 8.98 -12.93 6.29
CA LEU A 91 7.54 -13.15 6.31
C LEU A 91 6.88 -12.17 7.28
N THR A 92 5.86 -11.46 6.82
CA THR A 92 5.06 -10.57 7.67
C THR A 92 4.40 -11.36 8.81
N PRO A 93 4.34 -10.85 10.06
CA PRO A 93 3.57 -11.50 11.13
C PRO A 93 2.08 -11.57 10.79
N VAL A 94 1.58 -10.53 10.13
CA VAL A 94 0.20 -10.39 9.67
C VAL A 94 -0.01 -11.15 8.36
N SER A 95 -1.13 -11.87 8.26
CA SER A 95 -1.62 -12.46 7.01
C SER A 95 -2.55 -11.48 6.29
N ARG A 96 -2.48 -11.42 4.95
CA ARG A 96 -3.14 -10.39 4.16
C ARG A 96 -3.83 -10.93 2.90
N VAL A 97 -4.81 -10.15 2.43
CA VAL A 97 -5.38 -10.26 1.09
C VAL A 97 -5.72 -8.86 0.58
N LEU A 98 -5.43 -8.58 -0.69
CA LEU A 98 -5.80 -7.33 -1.34
C LEU A 98 -7.12 -7.53 -2.08
N ILE A 99 -8.14 -6.74 -1.75
CA ILE A 99 -9.41 -6.68 -2.47
C ILE A 99 -9.53 -5.30 -3.11
N GLY A 100 -10.10 -5.18 -4.30
CA GLY A 100 -10.25 -3.86 -4.92
C GLY A 100 -10.73 -3.88 -6.36
N ASN A 101 -10.49 -2.77 -7.05
CA ASN A 101 -10.86 -2.63 -8.45
C ASN A 101 -10.20 -3.74 -9.32
N PRO A 102 -10.94 -4.30 -10.29
CA PRO A 102 -10.38 -5.26 -11.25
C PRO A 102 -9.14 -4.69 -11.95
N GLY A 103 -8.08 -5.49 -12.03
CA GLY A 103 -6.84 -5.09 -12.69
C GLY A 103 -5.97 -4.12 -11.92
N CYS A 104 -6.36 -3.66 -10.73
CA CYS A 104 -5.52 -2.84 -9.87
C CYS A 104 -4.51 -3.67 -9.08
N THR A 105 -3.42 -3.02 -8.70
CA THR A 105 -2.40 -3.61 -7.83
C THR A 105 -1.98 -2.59 -6.77
N TYR A 106 -1.41 -3.07 -5.66
CA TYR A 106 -0.86 -2.22 -4.61
C TYR A 106 0.54 -2.74 -4.24
N LYS A 107 1.55 -1.88 -4.34
CA LYS A 107 2.95 -2.25 -4.09
C LYS A 107 3.42 -1.69 -2.75
N TYR A 108 3.95 -2.57 -1.90
CA TYR A 108 4.57 -2.18 -0.64
C TYR A 108 5.75 -3.09 -0.33
N LEU A 109 6.81 -2.58 0.30
CA LEU A 109 8.01 -3.35 0.69
C LEU A 109 8.56 -4.24 -0.46
N ASN A 110 8.61 -3.63 -1.66
CA ASN A 110 9.02 -4.27 -2.92
C ASN A 110 8.22 -5.53 -3.32
N THR A 111 6.96 -5.61 -2.89
CA THR A 111 6.04 -6.71 -3.19
C THR A 111 4.76 -6.11 -3.78
N ARG A 112 4.42 -6.48 -5.01
CA ARG A 112 3.19 -6.04 -5.68
C ARG A 112 2.07 -7.03 -5.37
N LEU A 113 1.06 -6.58 -4.64
CA LEU A 113 -0.16 -7.34 -4.40
C LEU A 113 -1.15 -7.12 -5.55
N PHE A 114 -1.82 -8.18 -5.96
CA PHE A 114 -2.83 -8.19 -7.02
C PHE A 114 -4.23 -8.30 -6.41
N THR A 115 -5.18 -7.50 -6.88
CA THR A 115 -6.52 -7.48 -6.30
C THR A 115 -7.25 -8.81 -6.55
N VAL A 116 -7.86 -9.36 -5.50
CA VAL A 116 -9.08 -10.15 -5.67
C VAL A 116 -10.17 -9.13 -6.00
N PRO A 117 -10.72 -9.14 -7.22
CA PRO A 117 -11.58 -8.06 -7.69
C PRO A 117 -12.89 -8.04 -6.91
N TRP A 118 -13.38 -6.87 -6.52
CA TRP A 118 -14.76 -6.69 -6.10
C TRP A 118 -15.67 -6.38 -7.32
N PRO A 119 -17.00 -6.56 -7.21
CA PRO A 119 -17.91 -6.39 -8.35
C PRO A 119 -18.28 -4.91 -8.59
N VAL A 120 -17.43 -4.17 -9.30
CA VAL A 120 -17.75 -2.81 -9.81
C VAL A 120 -18.62 -2.85 -11.07
N LYS A 121 -19.41 -1.81 -11.29
CA LYS A 121 -20.26 -1.67 -12.47
C LYS A 121 -19.45 -1.84 -13.76
N GLY A 122 -19.88 -2.75 -14.63
CA GLY A 122 -19.22 -3.05 -15.91
C GLY A 122 -18.16 -4.16 -15.84
N ALA A 123 -17.84 -4.66 -14.64
CA ALA A 123 -17.00 -5.84 -14.46
C ALA A 123 -17.81 -7.02 -13.91
N SER A 124 -17.58 -8.21 -14.46
CA SER A 124 -18.16 -9.46 -13.98
C SER A 124 -17.03 -10.41 -13.54
N PRO A 125 -16.37 -10.13 -12.40
CA PRO A 125 -15.30 -10.99 -11.90
C PRO A 125 -15.82 -12.40 -11.64
N LYS A 126 -14.99 -13.38 -11.97
CA LYS A 126 -15.23 -14.79 -11.64
C LYS A 126 -14.53 -15.13 -10.34
N TYR A 127 -15.19 -15.97 -9.56
CA TYR A 127 -14.70 -16.46 -8.29
C TYR A 127 -14.89 -17.97 -8.28
N ASP A 128 -13.96 -18.67 -7.64
CA ASP A 128 -14.06 -20.13 -7.52
C ASP A 128 -15.16 -20.51 -6.52
N GLU A 129 -15.43 -19.63 -5.55
CA GLU A 129 -16.40 -19.85 -4.48
C GLU A 129 -17.37 -18.67 -4.30
N ALA A 130 -18.67 -18.98 -4.19
CA ALA A 130 -19.72 -17.97 -4.01
C ALA A 130 -19.55 -17.15 -2.71
N GLY A 131 -18.99 -17.76 -1.65
CA GLY A 131 -18.71 -17.08 -0.39
C GLY A 131 -17.64 -15.98 -0.53
N VAL A 132 -16.60 -16.22 -1.34
CA VAL A 132 -15.55 -15.22 -1.61
C VAL A 132 -16.12 -14.06 -2.42
N ALA A 133 -16.98 -14.34 -3.40
CA ALA A 133 -17.67 -13.31 -4.18
C ALA A 133 -18.52 -12.40 -3.29
N ALA A 134 -19.33 -12.99 -2.40
CA ALA A 134 -20.17 -12.26 -1.46
C ALA A 134 -19.33 -11.41 -0.48
N ALA A 135 -18.21 -11.95 0.02
CA ALA A 135 -17.30 -11.20 0.86
C ALA A 135 -16.72 -9.97 0.13
N CYS A 136 -16.26 -10.12 -1.12
CA CYS A 136 -15.76 -9.00 -1.92
C CYS A 136 -16.83 -7.93 -2.17
N GLN A 137 -18.09 -8.34 -2.41
CA GLN A 137 -19.22 -7.41 -2.52
C GLN A 137 -19.47 -6.64 -1.22
N THR A 138 -19.33 -7.30 -0.06
CA THR A 138 -19.45 -6.64 1.25
C THR A 138 -18.32 -5.64 1.48
N PHE A 139 -17.07 -5.96 1.14
CA PHE A 139 -15.97 -5.00 1.26
C PHE A 139 -16.10 -3.81 0.30
N LEU A 140 -16.76 -3.97 -0.85
CA LEU A 140 -17.14 -2.84 -1.70
C LEU A 140 -18.20 -1.94 -1.03
N ARG A 141 -19.22 -2.51 -0.38
CA ARG A 141 -20.19 -1.72 0.39
C ARG A 141 -19.56 -0.99 1.58
N LEU A 142 -18.62 -1.64 2.28
CA LEU A 142 -17.82 -0.99 3.32
C LEU A 142 -16.98 0.15 2.72
N ASN A 143 -16.39 -0.05 1.54
CA ASN A 143 -15.64 0.98 0.84
C ASN A 143 -16.50 2.22 0.56
N ASP A 144 -17.71 2.02 0.05
CA ASP A 144 -18.66 3.11 -0.22
C ASP A 144 -19.01 3.88 1.05
N HIS A 145 -19.27 3.17 2.16
CA HIS A 145 -19.57 3.80 3.45
C HIS A 145 -18.38 4.61 3.98
N LEU A 146 -17.18 4.01 4.03
CA LEU A 146 -15.98 4.69 4.52
C LEU A 146 -15.57 5.86 3.62
N GLN A 147 -15.83 5.78 2.32
CA GLN A 147 -15.63 6.91 1.41
C GLN A 147 -16.53 8.09 1.78
N MET A 148 -17.82 7.85 2.06
CA MET A 148 -18.74 8.91 2.50
C MET A 148 -18.28 9.54 3.82
N GLU A 149 -17.93 8.73 4.82
CA GLU A 149 -17.42 9.22 6.12
C GLU A 149 -16.13 10.04 5.96
N THR A 150 -15.24 9.60 5.05
CA THR A 150 -13.99 10.30 4.75
C THR A 150 -14.27 11.67 4.12
N LEU A 151 -15.19 11.75 3.17
CA LEU A 151 -15.57 13.01 2.53
C LEU A 151 -16.10 14.01 3.56
N GLN A 152 -17.01 13.56 4.42
CA GLN A 152 -17.53 14.39 5.50
C GLN A 152 -16.42 14.86 6.45
N ALA A 153 -15.52 13.97 6.86
CA ALA A 153 -14.42 14.34 7.76
C ALA A 153 -13.43 15.33 7.10
N LEU A 154 -13.18 15.21 5.80
CA LEU A 154 -12.36 16.18 5.05
C LEU A 154 -13.08 17.54 4.95
N GLU A 155 -14.40 17.57 4.77
CA GLU A 155 -15.21 18.81 4.76
C GLU A 155 -15.17 19.52 6.11
N GLU A 156 -15.32 18.75 7.20
CA GLU A 156 -15.19 19.24 8.57
C GLU A 156 -13.78 19.80 8.85
N LEU A 157 -12.75 19.10 8.39
CA LEU A 157 -11.35 19.55 8.53
C LEU A 157 -11.12 20.87 7.78
N ALA A 158 -11.57 20.98 6.53
CA ALA A 158 -11.45 22.19 5.74
C ALA A 158 -12.21 23.38 6.38
N CYS A 159 -13.39 23.13 6.96
CA CYS A 159 -14.13 24.16 7.70
C CYS A 159 -13.36 24.65 8.94
N LYS A 160 -12.76 23.74 9.72
CA LYS A 160 -11.95 24.09 10.89
C LYS A 160 -10.72 24.92 10.51
N GLU A 161 -10.00 24.53 9.46
CA GLU A 161 -8.83 25.27 8.99
C GLU A 161 -9.18 26.70 8.56
N LYS A 162 -10.31 26.90 7.88
CA LYS A 162 -10.81 28.25 7.52
C LYS A 162 -11.10 29.10 8.75
N SER A 163 -11.80 28.54 9.74
CA SER A 163 -12.14 29.27 10.98
C SER A 163 -10.91 29.71 11.78
N ASN A 164 -9.82 28.93 11.73
CA ASN A 164 -8.56 29.28 12.38
C ASN A 164 -7.83 30.43 11.65
N ILE A 165 -7.92 30.50 10.33
CA ILE A 165 -7.34 31.60 9.54
C ILE A 165 -8.07 32.92 9.83
N ASP A 166 -9.40 32.89 9.90
CA ASP A 166 -10.22 34.08 10.15
C ASP A 166 -10.11 34.59 11.61
N ALA A 167 -9.65 33.76 12.54
CA ALA A 167 -9.46 34.12 13.95
C ALA A 167 -8.12 34.82 14.26
N VAL A 168 -7.16 34.82 13.34
CA VAL A 168 -5.89 35.57 13.52
C VAL A 168 -6.15 37.04 13.21
N PRO A 169 -5.94 37.99 14.16
CA PRO A 169 -6.09 39.41 13.88
C PRO A 169 -5.10 39.83 12.80
N VAL A 170 -5.62 40.06 11.60
CA VAL A 170 -4.87 40.57 10.48
C VAL A 170 -4.46 42.01 10.82
N CYS A 171 -3.25 42.20 11.35
CA CYS A 171 -2.61 43.51 11.45
C CYS A 171 -2.19 43.97 10.04
N ILE A 172 -3.15 44.35 9.20
CA ILE A 172 -2.89 45.01 7.92
C ILE A 172 -2.97 46.52 8.14
N GLY A 173 -1.79 47.17 8.06
CA GLY A 173 -1.70 48.59 7.75
C GLY A 173 -2.31 48.87 6.36
N PRO A 174 -2.82 50.08 6.12
CA PRO A 174 -3.50 50.39 4.86
C PRO A 174 -2.45 50.36 3.75
N ASP A 175 -2.52 49.39 2.82
CA ASP A 175 -2.02 49.45 1.43
C ASP A 175 -1.71 48.06 0.82
N PHE A 176 -2.59 47.07 0.97
CA PHE A 176 -2.55 45.87 0.12
C PHE A 176 -3.92 45.55 -0.49
N PRO A 177 -4.02 45.28 -1.82
CA PRO A 177 -5.28 44.94 -2.46
C PRO A 177 -5.81 43.62 -1.91
N ARG A 178 -7.07 43.62 -1.47
CA ARG A 178 -7.80 42.40 -1.09
C ARG A 178 -7.92 41.48 -2.31
N VAL A 179 -7.11 40.43 -2.37
CA VAL A 179 -7.32 39.31 -3.28
C VAL A 179 -8.36 38.38 -2.65
N GLY A 180 -9.53 38.35 -3.27
CA GLY A 180 -10.44 37.20 -3.35
C GLY A 180 -10.84 36.51 -2.05
N MET A 181 -12.01 36.90 -1.53
CA MET A 181 -12.84 36.02 -0.70
C MET A 181 -13.37 34.91 -1.62
N GLY A 182 -12.63 33.80 -1.71
CA GLY A 182 -12.95 32.68 -2.61
C GLY A 182 -13.99 31.77 -2.00
N SER A 183 -15.17 31.74 -2.63
CA SER A 183 -16.16 30.68 -2.55
C SER A 183 -15.49 29.30 -2.68
N PHE A 184 -16.02 28.25 -2.04
CA PHE A 184 -15.61 26.86 -2.27
C PHE A 184 -15.62 26.60 -3.78
N ASP A 185 -14.45 26.57 -4.41
CA ASP A 185 -14.34 26.47 -5.85
C ASP A 185 -14.51 24.98 -6.23
N GLY A 186 -15.11 24.68 -7.39
CA GLY A 186 -15.39 23.29 -7.79
C GLY A 186 -14.15 22.39 -7.88
N GLN A 187 -12.96 22.99 -7.87
CA GLN A 187 -11.66 22.31 -7.87
C GLN A 187 -11.32 21.68 -6.50
N ASP A 188 -11.68 22.33 -5.38
CA ASP A 188 -11.41 21.82 -4.03
C ASP A 188 -12.28 20.59 -3.73
N GLU A 189 -13.55 20.63 -4.16
CA GLU A 189 -14.48 19.51 -4.03
C GLU A 189 -14.01 18.28 -4.84
N LEU A 190 -13.48 18.49 -6.05
CA LEU A 190 -12.95 17.42 -6.88
C LEU A 190 -11.69 16.79 -6.27
N ASP A 191 -10.79 17.60 -5.71
CA ASP A 191 -9.59 17.13 -5.02
C ASP A 191 -9.95 16.27 -3.79
N MET A 192 -10.91 16.70 -2.98
CA MET A 192 -11.40 15.90 -1.85
C MET A 192 -12.00 14.56 -2.29
N LYS A 193 -12.79 14.56 -3.37
CA LYS A 193 -13.33 13.32 -3.96
C LYS A 193 -12.24 12.37 -4.41
N ASN A 194 -11.18 12.87 -5.03
CA ASN A 194 -10.04 12.05 -5.45
C ASN A 194 -9.26 11.49 -4.25
N ARG A 195 -9.08 12.27 -3.19
CA ARG A 195 -8.38 11.85 -1.96
C ARG A 195 -9.13 10.79 -1.15
N ALA A 196 -10.45 10.69 -1.33
CA ALA A 196 -11.29 9.67 -0.72
C ALA A 196 -11.70 8.53 -1.69
N ALA A 197 -11.25 8.55 -2.95
CA ALA A 197 -11.63 7.59 -3.98
C ALA A 197 -10.92 6.24 -3.81
N TYR A 198 -11.21 5.54 -2.72
CA TYR A 198 -10.60 4.26 -2.38
C TYR A 198 -10.81 3.24 -3.50
N ASN A 199 -9.70 2.74 -4.05
CA ASN A 199 -9.68 1.81 -5.17
C ASN A 199 -9.28 0.39 -4.75
N VAL A 200 -8.75 0.23 -3.53
CA VAL A 200 -8.40 -1.06 -2.92
C VAL A 200 -8.59 -1.01 -1.41
N THR A 201 -8.72 -2.19 -0.80
CA THR A 201 -8.51 -2.40 0.63
C THR A 201 -7.52 -3.54 0.86
N LEU A 202 -6.56 -3.31 1.76
CA LEU A 202 -5.65 -4.35 2.23
C LEU A 202 -6.18 -4.90 3.54
N LEU A 203 -6.72 -6.12 3.48
CA LEU A 203 -7.24 -6.80 4.66
C LEU A 203 -6.09 -7.44 5.42
N ASN A 204 -6.16 -7.38 6.74
CA ASN A 204 -5.17 -7.93 7.66
C ASN A 204 -5.85 -8.93 8.60
N PHE A 205 -5.13 -9.99 8.96
CA PHE A 205 -5.49 -10.91 10.02
C PHE A 205 -4.24 -11.31 10.81
N MET A 206 -4.35 -11.34 12.14
CA MET A 206 -3.34 -11.93 13.01
C MET A 206 -4.00 -12.54 14.24
N ASP A 207 -3.52 -13.72 14.62
CA ASP A 207 -3.83 -14.40 15.86
C ASP A 207 -2.56 -14.32 16.75
N PRO A 208 -2.53 -13.44 17.77
CA PRO A 208 -1.35 -13.26 18.61
C PRO A 208 -0.90 -14.53 19.33
N GLN A 209 -1.82 -15.44 19.64
CA GLN A 209 -1.52 -16.71 20.30
C GLN A 209 -0.81 -17.68 19.35
N LYS A 210 -1.13 -17.63 18.05
CA LYS A 210 -0.45 -18.44 17.01
C LYS A 210 0.77 -17.76 16.41
N MET A 211 0.93 -16.45 16.63
CA MET A 211 2.07 -15.66 16.15
C MET A 211 2.74 -14.89 17.30
N PRO A 212 3.37 -15.58 18.27
CA PRO A 212 3.90 -14.94 19.48
C PRO A 212 5.20 -14.15 19.25
N TYR A 213 5.85 -14.31 18.10
CA TYR A 213 7.14 -13.68 17.78
C TYR A 213 6.96 -12.24 17.30
N LEU A 214 6.42 -11.39 18.17
CA LEU A 214 6.23 -9.96 17.94
C LEU A 214 7.39 -9.16 18.52
N LYS A 215 7.74 -8.05 17.87
CA LYS A 215 8.76 -7.13 18.36
C LYS A 215 8.14 -6.17 19.36
N GLU A 216 8.89 -5.82 20.40
CA GLU A 216 8.53 -4.70 21.27
C GLU A 216 8.66 -3.37 20.53
N GLU A 217 7.77 -2.45 20.84
CA GLU A 217 7.80 -1.08 20.34
C GLU A 217 9.04 -0.37 20.92
N PRO A 218 9.90 0.23 20.07
CA PRO A 218 11.26 0.59 20.46
C PRO A 218 11.43 1.98 21.08
N TYR A 219 10.44 2.87 21.06
CA TYR A 219 10.62 4.27 21.44
C TYR A 219 9.86 4.68 22.69
N PHE A 220 8.63 4.21 22.84
CA PHE A 220 7.67 4.70 23.83
C PHE A 220 7.33 3.64 24.90
N GLY A 221 7.70 2.38 24.68
CA GLY A 221 7.30 1.29 25.56
C GLY A 221 5.83 0.89 25.37
N MET A 222 5.28 1.07 24.16
CA MET A 222 3.89 0.70 23.86
C MET A 222 3.66 -0.83 23.78
N GLY A 223 4.69 -1.64 23.99
CA GLY A 223 4.60 -3.11 23.98
C GLY A 223 4.63 -3.73 22.57
N LYS A 224 4.08 -4.94 22.43
CA LYS A 224 4.20 -5.76 21.22
C LYS A 224 3.54 -5.15 19.99
N MET A 225 4.26 -5.11 18.87
CA MET A 225 3.77 -4.63 17.58
C MET A 225 3.42 -5.79 16.63
N ALA A 226 2.18 -5.80 16.15
CA ALA A 226 1.76 -6.61 14.99
C ALA A 226 2.36 -6.06 13.68
N VAL A 227 2.42 -4.73 13.57
CA VAL A 227 3.04 -4.00 12.46
C VAL A 227 3.89 -2.88 13.04
N SER A 228 5.17 -2.86 12.70
CA SER A 228 6.10 -1.83 13.19
C SER A 228 5.80 -0.44 12.63
N TRP A 229 6.42 0.59 13.22
CA TRP A 229 6.36 1.97 12.73
C TRP A 229 6.67 2.09 11.24
N HIS A 230 5.73 2.65 10.48
CA HIS A 230 5.86 2.86 9.04
C HIS A 230 5.01 4.04 8.56
N HIS A 231 5.26 4.41 7.30
CA HIS A 231 4.32 5.15 6.47
C HIS A 231 3.72 4.16 5.49
N ASP A 232 2.45 4.34 5.15
CA ASP A 232 1.86 3.62 4.04
C ASP A 232 2.53 4.05 2.72
N GLU A 233 2.98 3.07 1.94
CA GLU A 233 3.64 3.28 0.64
C GLU A 233 2.60 3.31 -0.51
N ASN A 234 3.00 3.80 -1.68
CA ASN A 234 2.23 3.73 -2.92
C ASN A 234 0.78 4.24 -2.80
N LEU A 235 0.61 5.36 -2.08
CA LEU A 235 -0.65 6.09 -1.99
C LEU A 235 -0.59 7.33 -2.88
N VAL A 236 -1.75 7.75 -3.39
CA VAL A 236 -1.88 9.08 -4.01
C VAL A 236 -1.54 10.14 -2.97
N GLU A 237 -0.84 11.19 -3.39
CA GLU A 237 -0.41 12.27 -2.49
C GLU A 237 -1.61 12.88 -1.74
N ARG A 238 -1.47 13.02 -0.42
CA ARG A 238 -2.51 13.53 0.51
C ARG A 238 -3.84 12.76 0.47
N SER A 239 -3.87 11.57 -0.13
CA SER A 239 -5.05 10.71 -0.06
C SER A 239 -5.25 10.18 1.35
N ALA A 240 -6.51 10.01 1.71
CA ALA A 240 -6.88 9.47 3.01
C ALA A 240 -6.63 7.96 3.06
N VAL A 241 -6.65 7.42 4.28
CA VAL A 241 -6.73 5.98 4.57
C VAL A 241 -7.82 5.79 5.62
N ALA A 242 -8.76 4.89 5.36
CA ALA A 242 -9.80 4.51 6.32
C ALA A 242 -9.63 3.06 6.75
N VAL A 243 -9.76 2.80 8.05
CA VAL A 243 -9.54 1.46 8.61
C VAL A 243 -10.72 1.04 9.45
N TYR A 244 -11.36 -0.06 9.06
CA TYR A 244 -12.32 -0.78 9.91
C TYR A 244 -11.58 -1.81 10.76
N ASN A 245 -11.79 -1.78 12.08
CA ASN A 245 -11.22 -2.70 13.04
C ASN A 245 -12.20 -3.80 13.43
N TYR A 246 -11.74 -5.05 13.47
CA TYR A 246 -12.48 -6.15 14.07
C TYR A 246 -11.57 -7.00 14.95
N SER A 247 -11.47 -6.61 16.22
CA SER A 247 -10.97 -7.49 17.27
C SER A 247 -12.01 -8.59 17.54
N CYS A 248 -11.63 -9.86 17.41
CA CYS A 248 -12.50 -10.97 17.81
C CYS A 248 -12.70 -10.93 19.33
N GLU A 249 -13.86 -11.35 19.82
CA GLU A 249 -14.13 -11.36 21.26
C GLU A 249 -13.21 -12.32 22.03
N GLY A 250 -12.88 -11.93 23.26
CA GLY A 250 -12.49 -12.81 24.38
C GLY A 250 -11.82 -12.04 25.52
N PRO A 251 -11.96 -12.44 26.81
CA PRO A 251 -13.11 -13.01 27.53
C PRO A 251 -14.15 -11.93 27.90
N GLU A 252 -15.29 -12.36 28.46
CA GLU A 252 -16.31 -11.49 29.08
C GLU A 252 -15.79 -10.79 30.35
N GLU A 253 -16.33 -9.59 30.56
CA GLU A 253 -16.29 -8.72 31.75
C GLU A 253 -14.92 -8.12 32.12
N GLU A 254 -14.81 -6.79 31.95
CA GLU A 254 -13.95 -5.98 32.81
C GLU A 254 -14.39 -6.26 34.25
N SER A 255 -13.60 -7.04 35.00
CA SER A 255 -13.77 -7.04 36.44
C SER A 255 -13.44 -5.64 36.94
N GLU A 256 -14.36 -4.98 37.66
CA GLU A 256 -14.13 -3.68 38.32
C GLU A 256 -12.92 -3.69 39.30
N ASP A 257 -12.31 -4.86 39.51
CA ASP A 257 -11.12 -5.12 40.34
C ASP A 257 -9.79 -5.20 39.56
N ASP A 258 -9.75 -4.85 38.27
CA ASP A 258 -8.50 -4.88 37.51
C ASP A 258 -7.53 -3.81 38.05
N PRO A 259 -6.27 -4.16 38.37
CA PRO A 259 -5.31 -3.19 38.87
C PRO A 259 -5.17 -2.04 37.86
N GLN A 260 -5.06 -0.79 38.34
CA GLN A 260 -4.74 0.35 37.48
C GLN A 260 -3.43 0.09 36.74
N LEU A 261 -3.52 -0.47 35.54
CA LEU A 261 -2.39 -0.71 34.66
C LEU A 261 -1.88 0.65 34.18
N GLU A 262 -0.60 0.94 34.44
CA GLU A 262 0.08 2.10 33.89
C GLU A 262 0.16 1.97 32.35
N GLY A 263 -0.34 2.98 31.65
CA GLY A 263 -0.33 3.03 30.19
C GLY A 263 -1.43 2.20 29.52
N ARG A 264 -1.14 1.76 28.29
CA ARG A 264 -2.13 1.10 27.41
C ARG A 264 -2.41 -0.33 27.88
N ASP A 265 -3.65 -0.77 27.70
CA ASP A 265 -4.04 -2.14 28.02
C ASP A 265 -3.32 -3.14 27.07
N PRO A 266 -2.51 -4.09 27.60
CA PRO A 266 -1.81 -5.10 26.81
C PRO A 266 -2.75 -6.00 26.02
N ASP A 267 -3.98 -6.18 26.48
CA ASP A 267 -4.93 -7.16 25.95
C ASP A 267 -5.82 -6.57 24.85
N THR A 268 -5.98 -5.26 24.85
CA THR A 268 -6.67 -4.50 23.81
C THR A 268 -5.77 -4.17 22.62
N TRP A 269 -6.30 -4.27 21.42
CA TRP A 269 -5.63 -3.83 20.19
C TRP A 269 -5.60 -2.32 20.11
N HIS A 270 -4.48 -1.75 19.66
CA HIS A 270 -4.37 -0.31 19.51
C HIS A 270 -3.72 0.05 18.16
N VAL A 271 -4.00 1.25 17.68
CA VAL A 271 -3.16 1.92 16.66
C VAL A 271 -2.29 2.97 17.37
N GLY A 272 -0.99 2.91 17.12
CA GLY A 272 -0.02 3.85 17.64
C GLY A 272 0.31 4.93 16.62
N PHE A 273 0.43 6.19 17.04
CA PHE A 273 0.85 7.32 16.20
C PHE A 273 2.01 8.10 16.82
N LYS A 274 2.97 8.51 15.98
CA LYS A 274 4.08 9.40 16.35
C LYS A 274 4.35 10.40 15.23
N ILE A 275 4.82 11.59 15.58
CA ILE A 275 5.38 12.51 14.59
C ILE A 275 6.67 11.88 14.02
N SER A 276 6.86 12.03 12.71
CA SER A 276 8.04 11.49 12.05
C SER A 276 9.29 12.23 12.51
N TRP A 277 10.32 11.48 12.90
CA TRP A 277 11.61 12.01 13.34
C TRP A 277 11.59 12.85 14.62
N ASP A 278 10.46 12.90 15.32
CA ASP A 278 10.29 13.61 16.58
C ASP A 278 10.57 12.67 17.77
N ILE A 279 11.25 13.21 18.78
CA ILE A 279 11.58 12.57 20.06
C ILE A 279 11.11 13.37 21.27
N GLU A 280 10.38 14.47 21.07
CA GLU A 280 9.87 15.29 22.17
C GLU A 280 8.37 15.03 22.39
N THR A 281 7.61 14.95 21.30
CA THR A 281 6.15 14.83 21.36
C THR A 281 5.73 13.42 21.82
N PRO A 282 4.93 13.31 22.91
CA PRO A 282 4.38 12.03 23.33
C PRO A 282 3.60 11.34 22.21
N GLY A 283 3.85 10.04 22.02
CA GLY A 283 3.07 9.22 21.08
C GLY A 283 1.63 9.01 21.55
N LEU A 284 0.72 8.65 20.66
CA LEU A 284 -0.64 8.23 21.03
C LEU A 284 -0.81 6.73 20.83
N ALA A 285 -1.40 6.04 21.79
CA ALA A 285 -1.90 4.68 21.65
C ALA A 285 -3.42 4.68 21.79
N ILE A 286 -4.13 4.47 20.68
CA ILE A 286 -5.58 4.61 20.61
C ILE A 286 -6.20 3.22 20.63
N PRO A 287 -7.05 2.89 21.64
CA PRO A 287 -7.69 1.57 21.72
C PRO A 287 -8.64 1.37 20.55
N LEU A 288 -8.69 0.12 20.07
CA LEU A 288 -9.51 -0.30 18.94
C LEU A 288 -10.37 -1.50 19.37
N HIS A 289 -11.63 -1.22 19.67
CA HIS A 289 -12.64 -2.21 19.98
C HIS A 289 -13.28 -2.77 18.71
N GLN A 290 -14.11 -3.79 18.87
CA GLN A 290 -14.81 -4.42 17.76
C GLN A 290 -15.69 -3.40 17.01
N GLY A 291 -15.40 -3.20 15.73
CA GLY A 291 -16.17 -2.34 14.85
C GLY A 291 -15.69 -0.89 14.76
N ASP A 292 -14.72 -0.48 15.59
CA ASP A 292 -14.18 0.88 15.54
C ASP A 292 -13.52 1.17 14.19
N CYS A 293 -13.67 2.41 13.73
CA CYS A 293 -13.06 2.92 12.51
C CYS A 293 -12.12 4.06 12.82
N TYR A 294 -10.95 4.10 12.19
CA TYR A 294 -10.09 5.28 12.24
C TYR A 294 -9.66 5.73 10.83
N PHE A 295 -9.39 7.02 10.71
CA PHE A 295 -9.09 7.68 9.45
C PHE A 295 -7.82 8.51 9.58
N MET A 296 -6.90 8.30 8.63
CA MET A 296 -5.72 9.14 8.44
C MET A 296 -6.04 10.09 7.30
N LEU A 297 -6.21 11.37 7.59
CA LEU A 297 -6.62 12.36 6.61
C LEU A 297 -5.42 13.14 6.06
N ASP A 298 -5.53 13.56 4.81
CA ASP A 298 -4.61 14.48 4.16
C ASP A 298 -3.13 14.01 4.27
N ASP A 299 -2.23 14.87 4.72
CA ASP A 299 -0.80 14.60 4.88
C ASP A 299 -0.44 13.82 6.17
N LEU A 300 -1.41 13.31 6.95
CA LEU A 300 -1.11 12.61 8.21
C LEU A 300 -0.15 11.44 7.97
N ASN A 301 -0.39 10.63 6.95
CA ASN A 301 0.49 9.51 6.61
C ASN A 301 1.90 9.96 6.16
N ALA A 302 2.09 11.20 5.70
CA ALA A 302 3.41 11.71 5.33
C ALA A 302 4.14 12.34 6.53
N THR A 303 3.42 13.03 7.39
CA THR A 303 3.95 13.77 8.55
C THR A 303 4.13 12.88 9.78
N HIS A 304 3.33 11.82 9.91
CA HIS A 304 3.34 10.89 11.03
C HIS A 304 3.66 9.47 10.59
N GLN A 305 4.21 8.70 11.52
CA GLN A 305 4.31 7.25 11.39
C GLN A 305 3.22 6.62 12.25
N HIS A 306 2.76 5.45 11.83
CA HIS A 306 1.84 4.65 12.63
C HIS A 306 2.34 3.21 12.80
N CYS A 307 1.89 2.57 13.86
CA CYS A 307 2.13 1.15 14.12
C CYS A 307 0.84 0.49 14.59
N VAL A 308 0.82 -0.84 14.59
CA VAL A 308 -0.30 -1.63 15.13
C VAL A 308 0.21 -2.37 16.34
N LEU A 309 -0.33 -2.04 17.50
CA LEU A 309 -0.03 -2.68 18.78
C LEU A 309 -0.97 -3.86 18.96
N ALA A 310 -0.39 -5.03 19.22
CA ALA A 310 -1.13 -6.27 19.36
C ALA A 310 -1.80 -6.33 20.74
N GLY A 311 -3.09 -6.68 20.73
CA GLY A 311 -3.80 -7.19 21.90
C GLY A 311 -3.64 -8.70 22.03
N LEU A 312 -4.50 -9.33 22.85
CA LEU A 312 -4.58 -10.78 23.01
C LEU A 312 -5.44 -11.50 21.99
N PRO A 313 -6.69 -11.07 21.69
CA PRO A 313 -7.56 -11.84 20.82
C PRO A 313 -7.10 -11.74 19.36
N PRO A 314 -7.49 -12.70 18.50
CA PRO A 314 -7.33 -12.57 17.06
C PRO A 314 -8.00 -11.29 16.55
N ARG A 315 -7.44 -10.66 15.52
CA ARG A 315 -7.98 -9.41 14.98
C ARG A 315 -7.85 -9.35 13.48
N PHE A 316 -8.92 -8.86 12.86
CA PHE A 316 -9.01 -8.46 11.49
C PHE A 316 -8.99 -6.93 11.35
N SER A 317 -8.61 -6.45 10.18
CA SER A 317 -8.88 -5.06 9.78
C SER A 317 -9.02 -4.94 8.28
N SER A 318 -9.81 -3.97 7.80
CA SER A 318 -9.88 -3.59 6.39
C SER A 318 -9.30 -2.18 6.23
N THR A 319 -8.16 -2.05 5.56
CA THR A 319 -7.46 -0.76 5.37
C THR A 319 -7.66 -0.26 3.93
N HIS A 320 -8.64 0.62 3.75
CA HIS A 320 -9.05 1.21 2.47
C HIS A 320 -8.11 2.33 2.04
N ARG A 321 -7.70 2.31 0.77
CA ARG A 321 -6.59 3.12 0.24
C ARG A 321 -6.92 3.66 -1.14
N VAL A 322 -6.40 4.84 -1.43
CA VAL A 322 -6.26 5.32 -2.81
C VAL A 322 -4.85 4.94 -3.27
N ALA A 323 -4.71 3.71 -3.76
CA ALA A 323 -3.43 3.24 -4.29
C ALA A 323 -3.02 4.12 -5.48
N GLU A 324 -1.76 4.56 -5.50
CA GLU A 324 -1.18 5.15 -6.70
C GLU A 324 -0.97 4.01 -7.71
N CYS A 325 -1.85 3.96 -8.71
CA CYS A 325 -1.88 2.93 -9.74
C CYS A 325 -1.69 3.47 -11.16
N SER A 326 -1.16 4.68 -11.35
CA SER A 326 -0.86 5.24 -12.68
C SER A 326 -0.01 4.31 -13.57
N THR A 327 0.87 3.53 -12.94
CA THR A 327 1.69 2.46 -13.56
C THR A 327 1.39 1.06 -13.00
N GLY A 328 0.29 0.93 -12.24
CA GLY A 328 -0.05 -0.24 -11.44
C GLY A 328 -1.34 -0.95 -11.85
N THR A 329 -1.85 -0.70 -13.06
CA THR A 329 -3.07 -1.36 -13.58
C THR A 329 -2.78 -2.29 -14.76
N LEU A 330 -3.61 -3.31 -14.93
CA LEU A 330 -3.51 -4.25 -16.04
C LEU A 330 -3.59 -3.51 -17.39
N ASP A 331 -4.54 -2.58 -17.52
CA ASP A 331 -4.72 -1.80 -18.74
C ASP A 331 -3.46 -1.00 -19.09
N TYR A 332 -2.83 -0.38 -18.09
CA TYR A 332 -1.57 0.32 -18.27
C TYR A 332 -0.49 -0.60 -18.84
N ILE A 333 -0.22 -1.75 -18.20
CA ILE A 333 0.87 -2.62 -18.65
C ILE A 333 0.57 -3.27 -20.00
N LEU A 334 -0.70 -3.57 -20.30
CA LEU A 334 -1.10 -4.06 -21.63
C LEU A 334 -0.85 -2.99 -22.69
N GLN A 335 -1.21 -1.73 -22.43
CA GLN A 335 -0.92 -0.61 -23.33
C GLN A 335 0.58 -0.42 -23.54
N ARG A 336 1.40 -0.54 -22.48
CA ARG A 336 2.86 -0.50 -22.56
C ARG A 336 3.38 -1.64 -23.45
N CYS A 337 2.91 -2.87 -23.23
CA CYS A 337 3.31 -4.00 -24.06
C CYS A 337 2.93 -3.82 -25.54
N GLN A 338 1.71 -3.32 -25.81
CA GLN A 338 1.27 -3.00 -27.16
C GLN A 338 2.15 -1.94 -27.81
N LEU A 339 2.54 -0.90 -27.07
CA LEU A 339 3.46 0.15 -27.54
C LEU A 339 4.80 -0.46 -27.97
N ALA A 340 5.41 -1.33 -27.16
CA ALA A 340 6.66 -2.00 -27.54
C ALA A 340 6.49 -2.84 -28.82
N LEU A 341 5.39 -3.60 -28.93
CA LEU A 341 5.11 -4.45 -30.09
C LEU A 341 4.79 -3.68 -31.37
N GLN A 342 4.54 -2.36 -31.31
CA GLN A 342 4.41 -1.54 -32.52
C GLN A 342 5.66 -1.61 -33.40
N ASN A 343 6.84 -1.86 -32.82
CA ASN A 343 8.08 -2.02 -33.58
C ASN A 343 8.24 -3.41 -34.24
N VAL A 344 7.33 -4.36 -34.03
CA VAL A 344 7.35 -5.68 -34.70
C VAL A 344 6.64 -5.60 -36.05
N ARG A 345 7.20 -6.21 -37.09
CA ARG A 345 6.54 -6.32 -38.41
C ARG A 345 5.42 -7.36 -38.34
N ASN A 346 4.27 -7.04 -38.95
CA ASN A 346 3.16 -7.97 -39.08
C ASN A 346 3.44 -8.91 -40.26
N GLU A 347 4.36 -9.86 -40.10
CA GLU A 347 4.55 -10.94 -41.06
C GLU A 347 3.95 -12.25 -40.52
N ALA A 348 3.70 -13.22 -41.40
CA ALA A 348 3.10 -14.50 -41.03
C ALA A 348 3.86 -15.17 -39.88
N ASP A 349 3.17 -16.04 -39.15
CA ASP A 349 3.58 -16.63 -37.87
C ASP A 349 4.70 -17.68 -38.06
N ASN A 350 5.84 -17.24 -38.58
CA ASN A 350 7.00 -18.06 -38.93
C ASN A 350 7.87 -18.38 -37.69
N GLY A 351 7.57 -17.76 -36.54
CA GLY A 351 8.39 -17.76 -35.34
C GLY A 351 9.55 -16.75 -35.33
N ASP A 352 9.96 -16.22 -36.48
CA ASP A 352 11.03 -15.22 -36.58
C ASP A 352 10.49 -13.79 -36.38
N VAL A 353 10.97 -13.11 -35.33
CA VAL A 353 10.64 -11.71 -35.03
C VAL A 353 11.49 -10.78 -35.88
N SER A 354 10.85 -9.95 -36.71
CA SER A 354 11.51 -8.88 -37.48
C SER A 354 11.02 -7.50 -37.03
N LEU A 355 11.95 -6.53 -36.96
CA LEU A 355 11.69 -5.19 -36.45
C LEU A 355 11.48 -4.17 -37.58
N LYS A 356 10.65 -3.16 -37.32
CA LYS A 356 10.38 -2.05 -38.25
C LYS A 356 11.50 -1.00 -38.21
N SER A 357 11.99 -0.68 -37.00
CA SER A 357 12.99 0.34 -36.74
C SER A 357 14.08 -0.16 -35.78
N PHE A 358 15.30 0.31 -36.03
CA PHE A 358 16.47 0.15 -35.14
C PHE A 358 16.94 1.50 -34.58
N GLU A 359 16.07 2.50 -34.57
CA GLU A 359 16.37 3.79 -33.95
C GLU A 359 16.63 3.63 -32.44
N PRO A 360 17.71 4.24 -31.89
CA PRO A 360 18.10 4.08 -30.49
C PRO A 360 16.97 4.29 -29.47
N ALA A 361 16.15 5.34 -29.65
CA ALA A 361 15.06 5.64 -28.73
C ALA A 361 13.97 4.55 -28.71
N VAL A 362 13.64 3.99 -29.88
CA VAL A 362 12.63 2.94 -30.03
C VAL A 362 13.13 1.63 -29.41
N LEU A 363 14.40 1.28 -29.66
CA LEU A 363 15.02 0.09 -29.07
C LEU A 363 15.08 0.20 -27.54
N LYS A 364 15.54 1.35 -27.02
CA LYS A 364 15.59 1.61 -25.59
C LYS A 364 14.20 1.46 -24.94
N GLN A 365 13.18 2.08 -25.51
CA GLN A 365 11.80 2.00 -25.01
C GLN A 365 11.27 0.56 -25.00
N GLY A 366 11.52 -0.20 -26.07
CA GLY A 366 11.13 -1.62 -26.13
C GLY A 366 11.79 -2.46 -25.03
N GLU A 367 13.08 -2.28 -24.80
CA GLU A 367 13.84 -3.01 -23.77
C GLU A 367 13.47 -2.59 -22.33
N GLU A 368 13.09 -1.32 -22.12
CA GLU A 368 12.57 -0.82 -20.84
C GLU A 368 11.20 -1.41 -20.51
N ILE A 369 10.26 -1.43 -21.48
CA ILE A 369 8.94 -2.07 -21.32
C ILE A 369 9.10 -3.57 -21.09
N HIS A 370 10.04 -4.21 -21.78
CA HIS A 370 10.36 -5.62 -21.58
C HIS A 370 10.78 -5.92 -20.13
N ASN A 371 11.64 -5.06 -19.55
CA ASN A 371 11.98 -5.18 -18.13
C ASN A 371 10.78 -4.94 -17.21
N GLU A 372 9.96 -3.94 -17.52
CA GLU A 372 8.79 -3.57 -16.74
C GLU A 372 7.80 -4.75 -16.60
N VAL A 373 7.38 -5.37 -17.71
CA VAL A 373 6.49 -6.53 -17.68
C VAL A 373 7.14 -7.74 -16.98
N GLU A 374 8.44 -7.95 -17.15
CA GLU A 374 9.13 -9.07 -16.50
C GLU A 374 9.19 -8.92 -14.97
N PHE A 375 9.64 -7.76 -14.47
CA PHE A 375 10.01 -7.60 -13.06
C PHE A 375 8.93 -6.96 -12.20
N GLU A 376 8.08 -6.10 -12.76
CA GLU A 376 7.00 -5.46 -12.00
C GLU A 376 5.69 -6.26 -12.05
N TRP A 377 5.55 -7.19 -13.00
CA TRP A 377 4.32 -7.97 -13.19
C TRP A 377 4.55 -9.47 -13.06
N LEU A 378 5.25 -10.10 -14.01
CA LEU A 378 5.35 -11.56 -14.07
C LEU A 378 6.07 -12.15 -12.86
N ARG A 379 7.28 -11.66 -12.54
CA ARG A 379 8.03 -12.17 -11.40
C ARG A 379 7.37 -11.85 -10.06
N GLN A 380 6.75 -10.67 -9.93
CA GLN A 380 5.96 -10.33 -8.75
C GLN A 380 4.79 -11.29 -8.54
N TYR A 381 4.03 -11.59 -9.61
CA TYR A 381 2.88 -12.48 -9.53
C TYR A 381 3.29 -13.91 -9.18
N TRP A 382 4.24 -14.49 -9.93
CA TRP A 382 4.65 -15.88 -9.74
C TRP A 382 5.43 -16.13 -8.46
N PHE A 383 6.17 -15.13 -7.96
CA PHE A 383 6.84 -15.23 -6.66
C PHE A 383 5.87 -15.48 -5.50
N GLN A 384 4.61 -15.05 -5.65
CA GLN A 384 3.57 -15.24 -4.66
C GLN A 384 2.86 -16.61 -4.81
N GLY A 385 3.38 -17.50 -5.67
CA GLY A 385 2.94 -18.89 -5.75
C GLY A 385 1.51 -19.07 -6.27
N ASN A 386 1.00 -18.15 -7.09
CA ASN A 386 -0.37 -18.16 -7.61
C ASN A 386 -1.44 -18.28 -6.50
N ARG A 387 -1.14 -17.78 -5.30
CA ARG A 387 -2.02 -17.88 -4.12
C ARG A 387 -3.42 -17.30 -4.35
N TYR A 388 -3.52 -16.30 -5.23
CA TYR A 388 -4.79 -15.66 -5.62
C TYR A 388 -5.77 -16.62 -6.27
N ARG A 389 -5.28 -17.70 -6.90
CA ARG A 389 -6.12 -18.75 -7.48
C ARG A 389 -7.00 -19.44 -6.43
N LYS A 390 -6.67 -19.39 -5.14
CA LYS A 390 -7.59 -19.86 -4.09
C LYS A 390 -8.84 -18.98 -3.95
N CYS A 391 -8.78 -17.74 -4.40
CA CYS A 391 -9.85 -16.75 -4.25
C CYS A 391 -10.57 -16.49 -5.58
N THR A 392 -9.81 -16.41 -6.67
CA THR A 392 -10.28 -15.99 -7.99
C THR A 392 -9.36 -16.48 -9.11
N ASP A 393 -9.93 -16.77 -10.27
CA ASP A 393 -9.18 -17.05 -11.50
C ASP A 393 -8.88 -15.79 -12.33
N TRP A 394 -9.30 -14.59 -11.87
CA TRP A 394 -9.31 -13.36 -12.66
C TRP A 394 -7.95 -13.03 -13.30
N TRP A 395 -6.85 -13.22 -12.57
CA TRP A 395 -5.49 -12.94 -13.05
C TRP A 395 -4.90 -14.03 -13.94
N CYS A 396 -5.51 -15.22 -14.05
CA CYS A 396 -4.94 -16.34 -14.82
C CYS A 396 -4.78 -15.99 -16.31
N GLN A 397 -5.84 -15.52 -16.97
CA GLN A 397 -5.78 -15.11 -18.37
C GLN A 397 -4.89 -13.87 -18.57
N PRO A 398 -5.05 -12.76 -17.81
CA PRO A 398 -4.15 -11.61 -17.90
C PRO A 398 -2.67 -11.93 -17.77
N ILE A 399 -2.28 -12.75 -16.80
CA ILE A 399 -0.88 -13.12 -16.61
C ILE A 399 -0.38 -13.99 -17.76
N THR A 400 -1.19 -14.92 -18.26
CA THR A 400 -0.84 -15.73 -19.46
C THR A 400 -0.62 -14.83 -20.67
N GLN A 401 -1.49 -13.83 -20.87
CA GLN A 401 -1.33 -12.84 -21.93
C GLN A 401 -0.03 -12.03 -21.77
N LEU A 402 0.28 -11.56 -20.55
CA LEU A 402 1.51 -10.83 -20.29
C LEU A 402 2.75 -11.70 -20.52
N GLU A 403 2.71 -13.00 -20.21
CA GLU A 403 3.80 -13.93 -20.54
C GLU A 403 4.00 -14.08 -22.03
N ASP A 404 2.93 -14.18 -22.82
CA ASP A 404 3.03 -14.32 -24.26
C ASP A 404 3.55 -13.04 -24.93
N LEU A 405 3.16 -11.87 -24.40
CA LEU A 405 3.71 -10.59 -24.81
C LEU A 405 5.20 -10.48 -24.44
N TRP A 406 5.57 -10.90 -23.22
CA TRP A 406 6.97 -10.96 -22.76
C TRP A 406 7.82 -11.91 -23.62
N LYS A 407 7.32 -13.11 -23.97
CA LYS A 407 8.02 -14.05 -24.87
C LYS A 407 8.29 -13.43 -26.24
N LYS A 408 7.35 -12.66 -26.79
CA LYS A 408 7.57 -11.92 -28.04
C LYS A 408 8.67 -10.87 -27.88
N MET A 409 8.76 -10.20 -26.72
CA MET A 409 9.83 -9.24 -26.44
C MET A 409 11.20 -9.90 -26.25
N GLU A 410 11.30 -11.13 -25.74
CA GLU A 410 12.55 -11.91 -25.81
C GLU A 410 12.99 -12.12 -27.27
N GLY A 411 12.05 -12.40 -28.18
CA GLY A 411 12.31 -12.45 -29.62
C GLY A 411 12.76 -11.11 -30.20
N MET A 412 12.17 -9.99 -29.77
CA MET A 412 12.62 -8.64 -30.15
C MET A 412 14.06 -8.38 -29.71
N THR A 413 14.41 -8.69 -28.44
CA THR A 413 15.78 -8.56 -27.95
C THR A 413 16.74 -9.40 -28.79
N ASN A 414 16.38 -10.62 -29.15
CA ASN A 414 17.19 -11.46 -30.03
C ASN A 414 17.40 -10.84 -31.42
N ALA A 415 16.36 -10.25 -32.03
CA ALA A 415 16.46 -9.55 -33.30
C ALA A 415 17.40 -8.32 -33.23
N VAL A 416 17.35 -7.56 -32.14
CA VAL A 416 18.29 -6.44 -31.90
C VAL A 416 19.73 -6.94 -31.80
N LEU A 417 19.96 -8.02 -31.06
CA LEU A 417 21.29 -8.62 -30.92
C LEU A 417 21.82 -9.18 -32.25
N HIS A 418 20.93 -9.74 -33.08
CA HIS A 418 21.28 -10.18 -34.43
C HIS A 418 21.68 -9.00 -35.32
N GLU A 419 20.92 -7.90 -35.31
CA GLU A 419 21.26 -6.69 -36.06
C GLU A 419 22.61 -6.10 -35.62
N ALA A 420 22.86 -6.03 -34.32
CA ALA A 420 24.14 -5.53 -33.79
C ALA A 420 25.35 -6.40 -34.19
N ARG A 421 25.11 -7.67 -34.56
CA ARG A 421 26.14 -8.62 -35.03
C ARG A 421 26.20 -8.73 -36.55
N ARG A 422 25.23 -8.18 -37.28
CA ARG A 422 25.12 -8.36 -38.73
C ARG A 422 26.33 -7.76 -39.43
N GLU A 423 26.96 -8.55 -40.28
CA GLU A 423 28.06 -8.10 -41.13
C GLU A 423 27.56 -6.99 -42.08
N GLY A 424 28.32 -5.90 -42.19
CA GLY A 424 27.97 -4.75 -43.03
C GLY A 424 27.17 -3.63 -42.35
N VAL A 425 26.79 -3.76 -41.06
CA VAL A 425 26.26 -2.62 -40.29
C VAL A 425 27.40 -1.64 -39.95
N PRO A 426 27.27 -0.33 -40.25
CA PRO A 426 28.27 0.66 -39.88
C PRO A 426 28.57 0.65 -38.37
N VAL A 427 29.84 0.80 -38.01
CA VAL A 427 30.30 0.74 -36.61
C VAL A 427 29.60 1.79 -35.73
N GLU A 428 29.37 2.99 -36.28
CA GLU A 428 28.67 4.07 -35.58
C GLU A 428 27.23 3.67 -35.22
N GLN A 429 26.46 3.19 -36.20
CA GLN A 429 25.10 2.70 -35.99
C GLN A 429 25.06 1.54 -34.98
N ARG A 430 26.01 0.61 -35.07
CA ARG A 430 26.14 -0.48 -34.09
C ARG A 430 26.39 0.05 -32.68
N ASN A 431 27.27 1.03 -32.52
CA ASN A 431 27.58 1.62 -31.21
C ASN A 431 26.36 2.38 -30.63
N GLU A 432 25.58 3.04 -31.47
CA GLU A 432 24.33 3.69 -31.05
C GLU A 432 23.30 2.67 -30.53
N ILE A 433 23.11 1.55 -31.25
CA ILE A 433 22.24 0.44 -30.82
C ILE A 433 22.70 -0.09 -29.46
N LEU A 434 24.00 -0.39 -29.31
CA LEU A 434 24.54 -0.92 -28.06
C LEU A 434 24.37 0.04 -26.89
N THR A 435 24.65 1.33 -27.11
CA THR A 435 24.49 2.37 -26.09
C THR A 435 23.03 2.48 -25.64
N ALA A 436 22.09 2.36 -26.57
CA ALA A 436 20.66 2.45 -26.28
C ALA A 436 20.16 1.32 -25.35
N ILE A 437 20.63 0.09 -25.54
CA ILE A 437 20.07 -1.09 -24.89
C ILE A 437 20.88 -1.61 -23.70
N LEU A 438 22.17 -1.26 -23.59
CA LEU A 438 23.09 -1.85 -22.62
C LEU A 438 22.62 -1.67 -21.17
N ALA A 439 22.08 -0.49 -20.83
CA ALA A 439 21.55 -0.22 -19.49
C ALA A 439 20.38 -1.15 -19.14
N SER A 440 19.41 -1.30 -20.06
CA SER A 440 18.25 -2.17 -19.87
C SER A 440 18.65 -3.64 -19.75
N LEU A 441 19.58 -4.13 -20.57
CA LEU A 441 20.08 -5.51 -20.50
C LEU A 441 20.86 -5.77 -19.20
N THR A 442 21.67 -4.81 -18.76
CA THR A 442 22.41 -4.89 -17.49
C THR A 442 21.45 -4.98 -16.31
N THR A 443 20.43 -4.12 -16.29
CA THR A 443 19.36 -4.15 -15.29
C THR A 443 18.62 -5.49 -15.31
N ARG A 444 18.25 -5.99 -16.50
CA ARG A 444 17.59 -7.30 -16.65
C ARG A 444 18.43 -8.43 -16.06
N GLN A 445 19.72 -8.49 -16.38
CA GLN A 445 20.62 -9.50 -15.86
C GLN A 445 20.73 -9.45 -14.33
N ASN A 446 20.81 -8.25 -13.75
CA ASN A 446 20.91 -8.06 -12.31
C ASN A 446 19.62 -8.47 -11.59
N LEU A 447 18.47 -8.02 -12.09
CA LEU A 447 17.17 -8.34 -11.51
C LEU A 447 16.84 -9.84 -11.66
N ARG A 448 17.16 -10.48 -12.80
CA ARG A 448 17.02 -11.95 -12.94
C ARG A 448 17.78 -12.71 -11.84
N ARG A 449 19.02 -12.30 -11.54
CA ARG A 449 19.82 -12.90 -10.45
C ARG A 449 19.20 -12.64 -9.08
N GLU A 450 18.74 -11.41 -8.83
CA GLU A 450 18.11 -11.04 -7.56
C GLU A 450 16.83 -11.84 -7.31
N TRP A 451 15.94 -11.95 -8.30
CA TRP A 451 14.71 -12.71 -8.18
C TRP A 451 14.96 -14.21 -8.03
N HIS A 452 15.93 -14.76 -8.75
CA HIS A 452 16.31 -16.16 -8.60
C HIS A 452 16.84 -16.48 -7.18
N ALA A 453 17.67 -15.60 -6.62
CA ALA A 453 18.12 -15.71 -5.24
C ALA A 453 16.96 -15.58 -4.23
N ARG A 454 16.01 -14.68 -4.50
CA ARG A 454 14.81 -14.50 -3.65
C ARG A 454 13.93 -15.75 -3.63
N ILE A 455 13.73 -16.38 -4.79
CA ILE A 455 12.93 -17.61 -4.91
C ILE A 455 13.60 -18.77 -4.15
N THR A 456 14.90 -18.99 -4.36
CA THR A 456 15.63 -20.07 -3.68
C THR A 456 15.70 -19.89 -2.16
N THR A 457 15.68 -18.66 -1.66
CA THR A 457 15.59 -18.38 -0.22
C THR A 457 14.19 -18.64 0.33
N ALA A 458 13.13 -18.54 -0.50
CA ALA A 458 11.74 -18.75 -0.10
C ALA A 458 11.36 -20.25 0.02
N GLU A 459 12.10 -21.14 -0.64
CA GLU A 459 11.89 -22.59 -0.59
C GLU A 459 12.51 -23.25 0.67
N HIS A 460 13.26 -22.48 1.45
CA HIS A 460 13.88 -22.86 2.73
C HIS A 460 13.23 -22.11 3.89
#